data_AF-A0A227J3E9-F1
#
_entry.id   AF-A0A227J3E9-F1
#
_cell.length_a   1.000
_cell.length_b   1.000
_cell.length_c   1.000
_cell.angle_alpha   90.00
_cell.angle_beta   90.00
_cell.angle_gamma   90.00
#
_symmetry.space_group_name_H-M   'P 1'
#
loop_
_entity.id
_entity.type
_entity.pdbx_description
1 polymer ?
#
loop_
_entity_poly.entity_id
_entity_poly.type
_entity_poly.pdbx_seq_one_letter_code
_entity_poly.pdbx_strand_id
1 'polypeptide(L)'
;GSVVEIDMKTEFGKRITLQHYETEPTDSVEPYLFGEQPNIEVRLIAGAFKYEETNSFYVKAKDSAYPQAESTSEFVFQVDNKGPVIELSEPWIVDKNSAGNYVLGPD
;
A
#
# COMPACT_ATOMS: atom_id res chain seq x y z
N GLY A 1 22.43 19.41 -11.79
CA GLY A 1 21.74 18.43 -10.94
C GLY A 1 20.32 18.28 -11.42
N SER A 2 19.85 17.04 -11.56
CA SER A 2 18.44 16.79 -11.89
C SER A 2 17.64 16.63 -10.59
N VAL A 3 16.40 17.11 -10.59
CA VAL A 3 15.49 17.00 -9.45
C VAL A 3 14.27 16.20 -9.87
N VAL A 4 13.89 15.23 -9.05
CA VAL A 4 12.68 14.43 -9.20
C VAL A 4 11.69 14.82 -8.11
N GLU A 5 10.50 15.20 -8.53
CA GLU A 5 9.33 15.47 -7.70
C GLU A 5 8.25 14.45 -8.04
N ILE A 6 7.47 14.01 -7.05
CA ILE A 6 6.34 13.10 -7.28
C ILE A 6 5.09 13.70 -6.66
N ASP A 7 4.07 13.89 -7.50
CA ASP A 7 2.73 14.30 -7.08
C ASP A 7 1.82 13.07 -7.05
N MET A 8 1.19 12.79 -5.93
CA MET A 8 0.20 11.72 -5.79
C MET A 8 -1.21 12.30 -5.88
N LYS A 9 -2.09 11.64 -6.63
CA LYS A 9 -3.52 11.98 -6.67
C LYS A 9 -4.28 11.08 -5.71
N THR A 10 -4.89 11.68 -4.69
CA THR A 10 -5.79 10.97 -3.78
C THR A 10 -7.23 10.97 -4.32
N GLU A 11 -8.09 10.19 -3.68
CA GLU A 11 -9.48 9.90 -4.04
C GLU A 11 -10.35 11.14 -4.34
N PHE A 12 -10.02 12.29 -3.74
CA PHE A 12 -10.74 13.55 -3.94
C PHE A 12 -10.26 14.35 -5.15
N GLY A 13 -9.39 13.77 -5.99
CA GLY A 13 -8.75 14.46 -7.10
C GLY A 13 -7.68 15.47 -6.66
N LYS A 14 -7.40 15.57 -5.35
CA LYS A 14 -6.37 16.43 -4.79
C LYS A 14 -5.01 15.84 -5.11
N ARG A 15 -4.15 16.64 -5.74
CA ARG A 15 -2.73 16.33 -5.90
C ARG A 15 -1.97 16.78 -4.66
N ILE A 16 -1.18 15.89 -4.09
CA ILE A 16 -0.25 16.16 -2.99
C ILE A 16 1.16 15.87 -3.47
N THR A 17 2.11 16.76 -3.21
CA THR A 17 3.52 16.49 -3.49
C THR A 17 4.08 15.66 -2.33
N LEU A 18 4.74 14.54 -2.66
CA LEU A 18 5.33 13.67 -1.65
C LEU A 18 6.55 14.34 -0.99
N GLN A 19 6.65 14.23 0.32
CA GLN A 19 7.78 14.75 1.08
C GLN A 19 9.04 13.94 0.76
N HIS A 20 10.17 14.61 0.58
CA HIS A 20 11.48 13.99 0.36
C HIS A 20 12.34 14.03 1.62
N TYR A 21 13.01 12.91 1.90
CA TYR A 21 14.00 12.72 2.96
C TYR A 21 15.30 12.16 2.37
N GLU A 22 16.48 12.58 2.82
CA GLU A 22 17.73 11.98 2.34
C GLU A 22 17.92 10.55 2.87
N THR A 23 17.42 10.27 4.08
CA THR A 23 17.44 8.95 4.72
C THR A 23 16.04 8.43 4.99
N GLU A 24 15.85 7.11 4.97
CA GLU A 24 14.56 6.50 5.27
C GLU A 24 14.09 6.88 6.71
N PRO A 25 12.90 7.51 6.87
CA PRO A 25 12.34 7.79 8.17
C PRO A 25 11.88 6.50 8.86
N THR A 26 12.13 6.41 10.17
CA THR A 26 11.82 5.21 10.98
C THR A 26 10.33 4.92 11.05
N ASP A 27 9.50 5.98 11.13
CA ASP A 27 8.05 5.90 11.23
C ASP A 27 7.43 6.93 10.28
N SER A 28 6.51 6.49 9.41
CA SER A 28 5.65 7.38 8.63
C SER A 28 4.28 6.76 8.42
N VAL A 29 3.25 7.59 8.50
CA VAL A 29 1.86 7.23 8.19
C VAL A 29 1.45 7.68 6.78
N GLU A 30 2.27 8.51 6.13
CA GLU A 30 2.03 9.02 4.78
C GLU A 30 3.10 8.49 3.80
N PRO A 31 2.78 8.34 2.50
CA PRO A 31 3.76 8.02 1.47
C PRO A 31 4.82 9.12 1.33
N TYR A 32 6.07 8.74 1.03
CA TYR A 32 7.19 9.68 0.94
C TYR A 32 8.25 9.21 -0.08
N LEU A 33 9.21 10.11 -0.34
CA LEU A 33 10.40 9.86 -1.16
C LEU A 33 11.62 9.79 -0.25
N PHE A 34 12.54 8.85 -0.50
CA PHE A 34 13.80 8.81 0.23
C PHE A 34 15.03 8.55 -0.67
N GLY A 35 16.22 8.94 -0.22
CA GLY A 35 17.48 8.79 -0.95
C GLY A 35 18.03 10.10 -1.53
N GLU A 36 19.13 10.02 -2.27
CA GLU A 36 19.81 11.19 -2.84
C GLU A 36 19.34 11.48 -4.28
N GLN A 37 18.92 12.71 -4.54
CA GLN A 37 18.47 13.14 -5.87
C GLN A 37 19.59 12.99 -6.93
N PRO A 38 19.26 12.54 -8.16
CA PRO A 38 17.91 12.20 -8.66
C PRO A 38 17.49 10.75 -8.39
N ASN A 39 18.34 9.94 -7.76
CA ASN A 39 18.10 8.52 -7.51
C ASN A 39 17.33 8.36 -6.19
N ILE A 40 16.04 8.68 -6.22
CA ILE A 40 15.14 8.54 -5.09
C ILE A 40 14.27 7.29 -5.21
N GLU A 41 13.86 6.75 -4.07
CA GLU A 41 12.89 5.66 -3.94
C GLU A 41 11.55 6.18 -3.43
N VAL A 42 10.47 5.53 -3.86
CA VAL A 42 9.10 5.86 -3.44
C VAL A 42 8.63 4.84 -2.41
N ARG A 43 8.32 5.31 -1.20
CA ARG A 43 7.73 4.47 -0.15
C ARG A 43 6.22 4.68 -0.11
N LEU A 44 5.47 3.61 -0.39
CA LEU A 44 4.02 3.57 -0.25
C LEU A 44 3.65 2.94 1.10
N ILE A 45 2.81 3.62 1.87
CA ILE A 45 2.32 3.14 3.17
C ILE A 45 0.89 2.63 2.99
N ALA A 46 0.67 1.32 3.09
CA ALA A 46 -0.63 0.69 2.79
C ALA A 46 -1.83 1.30 3.55
N GLY A 47 -1.61 1.75 4.79
CA GLY A 47 -2.64 2.42 5.60
C GLY A 47 -3.11 3.78 5.06
N ALA A 48 -2.37 4.38 4.12
CA ALA A 48 -2.76 5.62 3.47
C ALA A 48 -3.68 5.43 2.24
N PHE A 49 -3.99 4.18 1.88
CA PHE A 49 -4.75 3.83 0.68
C PHE A 49 -6.00 3.00 1.02
N LYS A 50 -7.09 3.21 0.28
CA LYS A 50 -8.27 2.34 0.36
C LYS A 50 -8.15 1.14 -0.56
N TYR A 51 -8.74 0.04 -0.09
CA TYR A 51 -8.90 -1.21 -0.82
C TYR A 51 -9.73 -1.01 -2.09
N GLU A 52 -9.41 -1.74 -3.17
CA GLU A 52 -10.11 -1.72 -4.47
C GLU A 52 -10.12 -0.36 -5.19
N GLU A 53 -9.41 0.65 -4.69
CA GLU A 53 -9.29 1.94 -5.33
C GLU A 53 -8.03 2.03 -6.21
N THR A 54 -8.20 2.66 -7.38
CA THR A 54 -7.11 2.94 -8.31
C THR A 54 -6.38 4.21 -7.90
N ASN A 55 -5.07 4.09 -7.69
CA ASN A 55 -4.20 5.18 -7.27
C ASN A 55 -3.25 5.56 -8.41
N SER A 56 -2.91 6.85 -8.49
CA SER A 56 -1.97 7.37 -9.49
C SER A 56 -0.94 8.28 -8.85
N PHE A 57 0.32 8.14 -9.30
CA PHE A 57 1.35 9.14 -9.04
C PHE A 57 1.93 9.69 -10.35
N TYR A 58 2.26 10.97 -10.33
CA TYR A 58 2.86 11.73 -11.42
C TYR A 58 4.32 12.03 -11.06
N VAL A 59 5.24 11.43 -11.80
CA VAL A 59 6.68 11.68 -11.62
C VAL A 59 7.09 12.81 -12.54
N LYS A 60 7.64 13.88 -11.97
CA LYS A 60 8.17 15.02 -12.70
C LYS A 60 9.68 15.08 -12.51
N ALA A 61 10.42 14.97 -13.61
CA ALA A 61 11.87 15.14 -13.63
C ALA A 61 12.21 16.49 -14.26
N LYS A 62 13.06 17.27 -13.58
CA LYS A 62 13.55 18.58 -14.03
C LYS A 62 15.08 18.54 -14.14
N ASP A 63 15.62 18.91 -15.29
CA ASP A 63 17.05 19.18 -15.42
C ASP A 63 17.36 20.61 -14.94
N SER A 64 18.52 20.83 -14.34
CA SER A 64 19.06 22.16 -14.01
C SER A 64 19.73 22.88 -15.17
N ALA A 65 20.04 22.17 -16.27
CA ALA A 65 20.66 22.78 -17.45
C ALA A 65 19.73 23.81 -18.10
N TYR A 66 20.29 24.88 -18.66
CA TYR A 66 19.51 25.90 -19.38
C TYR A 66 19.55 25.65 -20.90
N PRO A 67 18.41 25.70 -21.61
CA PRO A 67 17.05 25.92 -21.08
C PRO A 67 16.55 24.73 -20.26
N GLN A 68 15.76 25.02 -19.23
CA GLN A 68 15.25 24.00 -18.31
C GLN A 68 14.36 22.99 -19.06
N ALA A 69 14.75 21.72 -19.01
CA ALA A 69 13.94 20.63 -19.55
C ALA A 69 13.15 19.96 -18.42
N GLU A 70 11.87 19.71 -18.66
CA GLU A 70 11.00 18.95 -17.75
C GLU A 70 10.26 17.83 -18.49
N SER A 71 10.05 16.71 -17.79
CA SER A 71 9.26 15.59 -18.28
C SER A 71 8.35 15.08 -17.16
N THR A 72 7.12 14.71 -17.51
CA THR A 72 6.14 14.16 -16.56
C THR A 72 5.65 12.81 -17.05
N SER A 73 5.64 11.81 -16.16
CA SER A 73 5.11 10.47 -16.40
C SER A 73 4.05 10.10 -15.37
N GLU A 74 3.06 9.32 -15.77
CA GLU A 74 1.98 8.83 -14.88
C GLU A 74 2.14 7.33 -14.66
N PHE A 75 1.96 6.91 -13.41
CA PHE A 75 1.94 5.52 -13.00
C PHE A 75 0.66 5.23 -12.22
N VAL A 76 0.00 4.14 -12.56
CA VAL A 76 -1.28 3.73 -12.00
C VAL A 76 -1.12 2.38 -11.30
N PHE A 77 -1.65 2.26 -10.09
CA PHE A 77 -1.50 1.07 -9.25
C PHE A 77 -2.70 0.85 -8.33
N GLN A 78 -2.83 -0.35 -7.78
CA GLN A 78 -3.83 -0.72 -6.78
C GLN A 78 -3.12 -1.37 -5.58
N VAL A 79 -3.63 -1.13 -4.37
CA VAL A 79 -3.08 -1.68 -3.14
C VAL A 79 -4.08 -2.66 -2.53
N ASP A 80 -3.66 -3.90 -2.32
CA ASP A 80 -4.41 -4.86 -1.50
C ASP A 80 -4.00 -4.70 -0.04
N ASN A 81 -4.90 -4.15 0.77
CA ASN A 81 -4.73 -4.00 2.21
C ASN A 81 -5.66 -4.93 3.02
N LYS A 82 -6.46 -5.79 2.36
CA LYS A 82 -7.45 -6.67 3.02
C LYS A 82 -6.78 -7.92 3.59
N GLY A 83 -5.67 -8.35 3.00
CA GLY A 83 -5.01 -9.60 3.37
C GLY A 83 -5.88 -10.83 3.08
N PRO A 84 -5.39 -12.04 3.38
CA PRO A 84 -6.14 -13.26 3.10
C PRO A 84 -7.38 -13.37 4.01
N VAL A 85 -8.54 -13.53 3.41
CA VAL A 85 -9.77 -13.95 4.12
C VAL A 85 -9.69 -15.47 4.29
N ILE A 86 -9.56 -15.94 5.53
CA ILE A 86 -9.64 -17.37 5.84
C ILE A 86 -11.10 -17.70 6.14
N GLU A 87 -11.77 -18.33 5.17
CA GLU A 87 -13.10 -18.90 5.40
C GLU A 87 -12.93 -20.26 6.10
N LEU A 88 -13.23 -20.29 7.41
CA LEU A 88 -13.30 -21.55 8.16
C LEU A 88 -14.65 -22.21 7.85
N SER A 89 -14.63 -23.41 7.27
CA SER A 89 -15.84 -24.19 7.07
C SER A 89 -16.41 -24.63 8.43
N GLU A 90 -17.54 -24.05 8.84
CA GLU A 90 -18.30 -24.56 9.99
C GLU A 90 -19.32 -25.62 9.55
N PRO A 91 -19.47 -26.74 10.26
CA PRO A 91 -18.69 -27.17 11.43
C PRO A 91 -17.40 -27.91 11.06
N TRP A 92 -16.33 -27.59 11.77
CA TRP A 92 -14.96 -28.12 11.65
C TRP A 92 -14.84 -29.58 12.11
N ILE A 93 -15.79 -30.07 12.90
CA ILE A 93 -15.96 -31.48 13.29
C ILE A 93 -17.46 -31.75 13.43
N VAL A 94 -17.99 -32.73 12.69
CA VAL A 94 -19.28 -33.36 12.99
C VAL A 94 -18.97 -34.72 13.62
N ASP A 95 -19.26 -34.87 14.91
CA ASP A 95 -19.31 -36.19 15.52
C ASP A 95 -20.50 -36.96 14.92
N LYS A 96 -20.18 -37.90 14.02
CA LYS A 96 -21.18 -38.77 13.39
C LYS A 96 -21.62 -39.94 14.29
N ASN A 97 -21.03 -40.11 15.47
CA ASN A 97 -21.28 -41.29 16.31
C ASN A 97 -22.22 -41.03 17.50
N SER A 98 -22.41 -39.80 17.95
CA SER A 98 -23.19 -39.52 19.17
C SER A 98 -24.61 -39.06 18.87
N ALA A 99 -25.42 -39.93 18.26
CA ALA A 99 -26.89 -39.83 18.30
C ALA A 99 -27.49 -40.62 19.49
N GLY A 100 -26.78 -40.68 20.62
CA GLY A 100 -27.19 -41.47 21.78
C GLY A 100 -26.56 -40.98 23.07
N ASN A 101 -27.36 -40.31 23.90
CA ASN A 101 -27.11 -40.23 25.33
C ASN A 101 -27.24 -41.65 25.90
N TYR A 102 -26.14 -42.33 26.24
CA TYR A 102 -26.14 -43.38 27.25
C TYR A 102 -24.71 -43.64 27.75
N VAL A 103 -24.46 -43.27 29.00
CA VAL A 103 -23.37 -43.86 29.79
C VAL A 103 -24.06 -44.82 30.76
N LEU A 104 -24.02 -46.12 30.46
CA LEU A 104 -24.30 -47.16 31.44
C LEU A 104 -23.02 -47.35 32.26
N GLY A 105 -23.05 -46.94 33.53
CA GLY A 105 -22.02 -47.33 34.50
C GLY A 105 -22.26 -48.77 34.98
N PRO A 106 -21.21 -49.56 35.26
CA PRO A 106 -21.34 -50.92 35.77
C PRO A 106 -21.88 -50.95 37.21
N ASP A 107 -22.68 -51.98 37.52
CA ASP A 107 -23.26 -52.30 38.84
C ASP A 107 -22.22 -52.44 39.96
#